data_AF-A0A4S0KKJ1-F1
#
_entry.id   AF-A0A4S0KKJ1-F1
#
_cell.length_a   1.000
_cell.length_b   1.000
_cell.length_c   1.000
_cell.angle_alpha   90.00
_cell.angle_beta   90.00
_cell.angle_gamma   90.00
#
_symmetry.space_group_name_H-M   'P 1'
#
loop_
_entity.id
_entity.type
_entity.pdbx_description
1 polymer ?
#
loop_
_entity_poly.entity_id
_entity_poly.type
_entity_poly.pdbx_seq_one_letter_code
_entity_poly.pdbx_strand_id
1 'polypeptide(L)'
;MTEQLRDGMRAALNSGRLPWGKSFIVALGMESRSTPSTTTPDGRTDIPVYVVAVFLRYGEHDPHAIIECKRLDGADTHLCREYVVEGVDRFRTGKYAENHAAGFMAGYLLRGDAAEAAGGVNAYFRRVRRTAEQLAISDIVDDPSFWRSAHRRAHPSPPIELHHALLGMA
;
A
#
# COMPACT_ATOMS: atom_id res chain seq x y z
N MET A 1 7.27 5.70 12.72
CA MET A 1 7.04 5.58 11.27
C MET A 1 5.57 5.38 10.94
N THR A 2 5.01 4.16 11.00
CA THR A 2 3.59 3.92 10.65
C THR A 2 2.59 4.77 11.43
N GLU A 3 2.78 4.92 12.74
CA GLU A 3 1.90 5.76 13.57
C GLU A 3 1.98 7.24 13.20
N GLN A 4 3.17 7.74 12.88
CA GLN A 4 3.38 9.12 12.45
C GLN A 4 2.72 9.38 11.09
N LEU A 5 2.84 8.45 10.14
CA LEU A 5 2.13 8.57 8.86
C LEU A 5 0.62 8.62 9.07
N ARG A 6 0.08 7.67 9.85
CA ARG A 6 -1.34 7.61 10.18
C ARG A 6 -1.84 8.90 10.84
N ASP A 7 -1.12 9.40 11.83
CA ASP A 7 -1.54 10.58 12.59
C ASP A 7 -1.37 11.86 11.77
N GLY A 8 -0.36 11.93 10.91
CA GLY A 8 -0.21 12.97 9.89
C GLY A 8 -1.37 12.97 8.87
N MET A 9 -1.79 11.80 8.39
CA MET A 9 -2.96 11.67 7.51
C MET A 9 -4.24 12.16 8.20
N ARG A 10 -4.44 11.81 9.48
CA ARG A 10 -5.59 12.30 10.28
C ARG A 10 -5.56 13.82 10.43
N ALA A 11 -4.40 14.39 10.74
CA ALA A 11 -4.23 15.83 10.82
C ALA A 11 -4.53 16.51 9.48
N ALA A 12 -4.08 15.94 8.37
CA ALA A 12 -4.36 16.43 7.02
C ALA A 12 -5.86 16.42 6.71
N LEU A 13 -6.58 15.32 7.01
CA LEU A 13 -8.03 15.23 6.85
C LEU A 13 -8.78 16.29 7.68
N ASN A 14 -8.32 16.53 8.91
CA ASN A 14 -8.93 17.51 9.82
C ASN A 14 -8.50 18.96 9.58
N SER A 15 -7.55 19.20 8.67
CA SER A 15 -7.02 20.55 8.40
C SER A 15 -8.01 21.50 7.72
N GLY A 16 -9.11 20.96 7.17
CA GLY A 16 -10.07 21.72 6.35
C GLY A 16 -9.56 22.09 4.96
N ARG A 17 -8.33 21.69 4.59
CA ARG A 17 -7.73 22.00 3.27
C ARG A 17 -8.13 21.02 2.18
N LEU A 18 -8.55 19.81 2.55
CA LEU A 18 -8.99 18.77 1.63
C LEU A 18 -10.51 18.85 1.49
N PRO A 19 -11.07 19.12 0.30
CA PRO A 19 -12.52 19.20 0.09
C PRO A 19 -13.26 17.94 0.52
N TRP A 20 -12.57 16.80 0.50
CA TRP A 20 -13.04 15.48 0.89
C TRP A 20 -12.60 15.05 2.29
N GLY A 21 -12.02 15.95 3.11
CA GLY A 21 -11.44 15.59 4.41
C GLY A 21 -12.41 14.89 5.38
N LYS A 22 -13.71 15.17 5.27
CA LYS A 22 -14.77 14.52 6.07
C LYS A 22 -15.30 13.22 5.47
N SER A 23 -14.87 12.87 4.26
CA SER A 23 -15.34 11.69 3.53
C SER A 23 -14.58 10.42 3.88
N PHE A 24 -13.45 10.55 4.59
CA PHE A 24 -12.56 9.44 4.91
C PHE A 24 -12.32 9.31 6.42
N ILE A 25 -12.10 8.08 6.87
CA ILE A 25 -11.62 7.75 8.20
C ILE A 25 -10.32 6.97 8.05
N VAL A 26 -9.27 7.44 8.73
CA VAL A 26 -7.98 6.75 8.83
C VAL A 26 -7.92 6.09 10.21
N ALA A 27 -7.95 4.76 10.24
CA ALA A 27 -8.07 3.98 11.47
C ALA A 27 -6.73 3.40 11.94
N LEU A 28 -6.73 2.85 13.15
CA LEU A 28 -5.60 2.10 13.68
C LEU A 28 -5.51 0.76 12.97
N GLY A 29 -4.29 0.26 12.77
CA GLY A 29 -4.07 -1.08 12.23
C GLY A 29 -4.76 -2.13 13.10
N MET A 30 -5.71 -2.85 12.50
CA MET A 30 -6.57 -3.81 13.16
C MET A 30 -6.48 -5.18 12.50
N GLU A 31 -6.94 -6.19 13.22
CA GLU A 31 -7.17 -7.52 12.68
C GLU A 31 -8.06 -7.43 11.44
N SER A 32 -7.68 -8.17 10.39
CA SER A 32 -8.31 -8.12 9.08
C SER A 32 -8.66 -9.51 8.59
N ARG A 33 -9.67 -9.58 7.73
CA ARG A 33 -10.02 -10.76 6.96
C ARG A 33 -9.57 -10.58 5.52
N SER A 34 -8.96 -11.62 4.96
CA SER A 34 -8.62 -11.67 3.53
C SER A 34 -9.86 -11.69 2.62
N THR A 35 -10.91 -12.40 3.05
CA THR A 35 -12.16 -12.58 2.29
C THR A 35 -13.40 -12.51 3.21
N PRO A 36 -14.61 -12.26 2.68
CA PRO A 36 -15.84 -12.22 3.48
C PRO A 36 -16.21 -13.57 4.14
N SER A 37 -15.71 -14.70 3.61
CA SER A 37 -15.97 -16.03 4.16
C SER A 37 -15.04 -16.39 5.32
N THR A 38 -13.98 -15.63 5.55
CA THR A 38 -13.02 -15.82 6.65
C THR A 38 -13.68 -15.43 7.97
N THR A 39 -14.05 -16.40 8.82
CA THR A 39 -14.78 -16.15 10.07
C THR A 39 -13.89 -15.62 11.20
N THR A 40 -12.63 -16.04 11.24
CA THR A 40 -11.60 -15.54 12.18
C THR A 40 -10.61 -14.67 11.44
N PRO A 41 -10.18 -13.51 12.00
CA PRO A 41 -9.16 -12.70 11.35
C PRO A 41 -7.88 -13.50 11.07
N ASP A 42 -7.37 -13.38 9.84
CA ASP A 42 -6.21 -14.13 9.33
C ASP A 42 -5.03 -13.20 8.96
N GLY A 43 -5.17 -11.92 9.32
CA GLY A 43 -4.14 -10.92 9.12
C GLY A 43 -4.32 -9.70 10.01
N ARG A 44 -3.39 -8.77 9.86
CA ARG A 44 -3.46 -7.43 10.41
C ARG A 44 -3.07 -6.46 9.30
N THR A 45 -3.81 -5.37 9.21
CA THR A 45 -3.51 -4.27 8.28
C THR A 45 -2.80 -3.15 9.01
N ASP A 46 -1.87 -2.46 8.34
CA ASP A 46 -1.10 -1.38 8.98
C ASP A 46 -1.93 -0.10 9.13
N ILE A 47 -2.49 0.42 8.03
CA ILE A 47 -3.35 1.61 8.04
C ILE A 47 -4.60 1.35 7.19
N PRO A 48 -5.75 1.01 7.81
CA PRO A 48 -7.03 0.90 7.13
C PRO A 48 -7.65 2.29 6.87
N VAL A 49 -8.24 2.45 5.70
CA VAL A 49 -8.93 3.66 5.25
C VAL A 49 -10.37 3.31 4.92
N TYR A 50 -11.30 4.08 5.46
CA TYR A 50 -12.73 3.92 5.21
C TYR A 50 -13.31 5.12 4.50
N VAL A 51 -14.23 4.89 3.57
CA VAL A 51 -15.02 5.94 2.93
C VAL A 51 -16.36 6.01 3.63
N VAL A 52 -16.66 7.13 4.28
CA VAL A 52 -17.88 7.33 5.09
C VAL A 52 -19.14 7.07 4.26
N ALA A 53 -19.16 7.51 3.01
CA ALA A 53 -20.31 7.32 2.13
C ALA A 53 -20.58 5.84 1.81
N VAL A 54 -19.54 5.00 1.71
CA VAL A 54 -19.69 3.57 1.42
C VAL A 54 -20.16 2.84 2.68
N PHE A 55 -19.54 3.14 3.83
CA PHE A 55 -19.98 2.64 5.13
C PHE A 55 -21.47 2.91 5.37
N LEU A 56 -21.93 4.16 5.18
CA LEU A 56 -23.31 4.55 5.42
C LEU A 56 -24.31 3.91 4.44
N ARG A 57 -23.89 3.63 3.20
CA ARG A 57 -24.78 3.10 2.16
C ARG A 57 -24.91 1.58 2.19
N TYR A 58 -23.82 0.88 2.45
CA TYR A 58 -23.74 -0.58 2.27
C TYR A 58 -23.55 -1.33 3.59
N GLY A 59 -23.28 -0.62 4.70
CA GLY A 59 -22.99 -1.27 5.98
C GLY A 59 -21.69 -2.09 5.95
N GLU A 60 -20.81 -1.82 4.99
CA GLU A 60 -19.52 -2.51 4.89
C GLU A 60 -18.57 -2.02 5.99
N HIS A 61 -18.21 -2.95 6.87
CA HIS A 61 -17.34 -2.70 8.03
C HIS A 61 -15.86 -3.02 7.74
N ASP A 62 -15.55 -3.58 6.58
CA ASP A 62 -14.18 -3.85 6.16
C ASP A 62 -13.53 -2.57 5.58
N PRO A 63 -12.20 -2.40 5.69
CA PRO A 63 -11.50 -1.27 5.10
C PRO A 63 -11.73 -1.17 3.59
N HIS A 64 -11.97 0.04 3.09
CA HIS A 64 -12.19 0.31 1.67
C HIS A 64 -10.87 0.50 0.91
N ALA A 65 -9.80 0.79 1.64
CA ALA A 65 -8.43 0.75 1.18
C ALA A 65 -7.52 0.44 2.38
N ILE A 66 -6.35 -0.13 2.08
CA ILE A 66 -5.32 -0.44 3.07
C ILE A 66 -4.00 0.11 2.56
N ILE A 67 -3.24 0.75 3.45
CA ILE A 67 -1.84 1.10 3.20
C ILE A 67 -0.97 0.12 3.99
N GLU A 68 -0.26 -0.75 3.29
CA GLU A 68 0.75 -1.64 3.87
C GLU A 68 2.09 -0.88 3.99
N CYS A 69 2.72 -0.99 5.14
CA CYS A 69 3.88 -0.20 5.51
C CYS A 69 5.13 -1.08 5.65
N LYS A 70 6.22 -0.74 4.97
CA LYS A 70 7.49 -1.48 5.02
C LYS A 70 8.66 -0.55 5.22
N ARG A 71 9.70 -1.03 5.90
CA ARG A 71 11.03 -0.41 5.85
C ARG A 71 11.69 -0.76 4.53
N LEU A 72 12.44 0.16 3.95
CA LEU A 72 13.09 -0.03 2.67
C LEU A 72 14.48 0.63 2.66
N ASP A 73 15.45 -0.09 2.11
CA ASP A 73 16.77 0.41 1.73
C ASP A 73 17.08 -0.22 0.37
N GLY A 74 17.34 0.60 -0.64
CA GLY A 74 17.58 0.15 -2.02
C GLY A 74 18.85 -0.70 -2.17
N ALA A 75 19.81 -0.54 -1.26
CA ALA A 75 21.04 -1.32 -1.24
C ALA A 75 20.90 -2.63 -0.43
N ASP A 76 19.90 -2.72 0.45
CA ASP A 76 19.64 -3.92 1.25
C ASP A 76 18.74 -4.91 0.48
N THR A 77 19.37 -5.96 -0.05
CA THR A 77 18.66 -7.00 -0.81
C THR A 77 17.62 -7.77 0.01
N HIS A 78 17.76 -7.84 1.34
CA HIS A 78 16.77 -8.45 2.21
C HIS A 78 15.56 -7.54 2.36
N LEU A 79 15.74 -6.24 2.60
CA LEU A 79 14.62 -5.30 2.70
C LEU A 79 13.86 -5.15 1.36
N CYS A 80 14.57 -5.13 0.23
CA CYS A 80 13.94 -5.15 -1.09
C CYS A 80 13.14 -6.44 -1.34
N ARG A 81 13.66 -7.59 -0.89
CA ARG A 81 12.92 -8.86 -0.92
C ARG A 81 11.66 -8.79 -0.06
N GLU A 82 11.77 -8.34 1.19
CA GLU A 82 10.64 -8.27 2.13
C GLU A 82 9.56 -7.29 1.64
N TYR A 83 9.96 -6.16 1.03
CA TYR A 83 9.03 -5.22 0.42
C TYR A 83 8.15 -5.90 -0.66
N VAL A 84 8.76 -6.77 -1.47
CA VAL A 84 8.03 -7.52 -2.50
C VAL A 84 7.26 -8.70 -1.92
N VAL A 85 7.91 -9.60 -1.20
CA VAL A 85 7.31 -10.87 -0.75
C VAL A 85 6.28 -10.66 0.35
N GLU A 86 6.55 -9.79 1.30
CA GLU A 86 5.66 -9.54 2.45
C GLU A 86 4.79 -8.29 2.27
N GLY A 87 4.93 -7.57 1.17
CA GLY A 87 4.11 -6.40 0.82
C GLY A 87 3.36 -6.61 -0.49
N VAL A 88 4.06 -6.43 -1.61
CA VAL A 88 3.49 -6.55 -2.97
C VAL A 88 2.77 -7.88 -3.19
N ASP A 89 3.36 -9.00 -2.79
CA ASP A 89 2.81 -10.32 -3.04
C ASP A 89 1.55 -10.61 -2.20
N ARG A 90 1.35 -9.93 -1.07
CA ARG A 90 0.10 -10.02 -0.31
C ARG A 90 -1.07 -9.40 -1.08
N PHE A 91 -0.84 -8.32 -1.81
CA PHE A 91 -1.82 -7.77 -2.74
C PHE A 91 -2.00 -8.65 -3.97
N ARG A 92 -0.91 -9.16 -4.55
CA ARG A 92 -0.93 -10.02 -5.74
C ARG A 92 -1.68 -11.33 -5.51
N THR A 93 -1.56 -11.91 -4.32
CA THR A 93 -2.22 -13.17 -3.95
C THR A 93 -3.66 -12.99 -3.47
N GLY A 94 -4.14 -11.75 -3.35
CA GLY A 94 -5.48 -11.46 -2.84
C GLY A 94 -5.59 -11.50 -1.31
N LYS A 95 -4.51 -11.81 -0.58
CA LYS A 95 -4.50 -11.70 0.90
C LYS A 95 -4.90 -10.30 1.35
N TYR A 96 -4.48 -9.28 0.60
CA TYR A 96 -4.97 -7.91 0.74
C TYR A 96 -5.73 -7.47 -0.50
N ALA A 97 -6.85 -6.80 -0.25
CA ALA A 97 -7.61 -6.08 -1.26
C ALA A 97 -8.05 -6.96 -2.45
N GLU A 98 -8.49 -8.19 -2.19
CA GLU A 98 -8.88 -9.19 -3.21
C GLU A 98 -9.85 -8.62 -4.27
N ASN A 99 -10.80 -7.78 -3.83
CA ASN A 99 -11.84 -7.19 -4.66
C ASN A 99 -11.53 -5.76 -5.14
N HIS A 100 -10.30 -5.27 -4.92
CA HIS A 100 -9.90 -3.93 -5.34
C HIS A 100 -9.00 -3.98 -6.58
N ALA A 101 -9.19 -3.01 -7.46
CA ALA A 101 -8.33 -2.78 -8.62
C ALA A 101 -6.98 -2.13 -8.25
N ALA A 102 -6.90 -1.50 -7.07
CA ALA A 102 -5.73 -0.80 -6.58
C ALA A 102 -5.41 -1.12 -5.11
N GLY A 103 -4.12 -1.09 -4.77
CA GLY A 103 -3.60 -1.21 -3.41
C GLY A 103 -2.56 -0.14 -3.12
N PHE A 104 -2.24 0.07 -1.84
CA PHE A 104 -1.37 1.17 -1.42
C PHE A 104 -0.25 0.65 -0.52
N MET A 105 0.96 1.13 -0.79
CA MET A 105 2.18 0.79 -0.06
C MET A 105 2.88 2.06 0.40
N ALA A 106 3.41 2.05 1.62
CA ALA A 106 4.35 3.05 2.11
C ALA A 106 5.70 2.39 2.41
N GLY A 107 6.74 2.79 1.68
CA GLY A 107 8.12 2.39 1.93
C GLY A 107 8.86 3.47 2.71
N TYR A 108 9.21 3.21 3.97
CA TYR A 108 10.04 4.13 4.76
C TYR A 108 11.50 3.91 4.43
N LEU A 109 12.12 4.92 3.82
CA LEU A 109 13.52 4.87 3.40
C LEU A 109 14.42 4.99 4.62
N LEU A 110 15.21 3.95 4.86
CA LEU A 110 16.22 3.96 5.93
C LEU A 110 17.50 4.69 5.47
N ARG A 111 17.77 4.67 4.16
CA ARG A 111 18.89 5.32 3.48
C ARG A 111 18.52 5.61 2.03
N GLY A 112 19.24 6.56 1.44
CA GLY A 112 19.09 6.90 0.03
C GLY A 112 17.80 7.65 -0.29
N ASP A 113 17.52 7.78 -1.57
CA ASP A 113 16.30 8.42 -2.08
C ASP A 113 15.30 7.42 -2.69
N ALA A 114 14.14 7.94 -3.10
CA ALA A 114 13.06 7.13 -3.68
C ALA A 114 13.49 6.42 -4.97
N ALA A 115 14.35 7.03 -5.79
CA ALA A 115 14.82 6.44 -7.04
C ALA A 115 15.79 5.29 -6.79
N GLU A 116 16.72 5.45 -5.84
CA GLU A 116 17.62 4.39 -5.40
C GLU A 116 16.83 3.20 -4.81
N ALA A 117 15.84 3.49 -3.97
CA ALA A 117 14.96 2.49 -3.38
C ALA A 117 14.14 1.73 -4.43
N ALA A 118 13.51 2.43 -5.37
CA ALA A 118 12.82 1.81 -6.50
C ALA A 118 13.77 0.99 -7.37
N GLY A 119 15.00 1.45 -7.57
CA GLY A 119 16.07 0.73 -8.27
C GLY A 119 16.39 -0.62 -7.63
N GLY A 120 16.50 -0.66 -6.30
CA GLY A 120 16.71 -1.89 -5.52
C GLY A 120 15.55 -2.88 -5.63
N VAL A 121 14.32 -2.41 -5.50
CA VAL A 121 13.11 -3.24 -5.69
C VAL A 121 13.03 -3.79 -7.12
N ASN A 122 13.32 -2.96 -8.12
CA ASN A 122 13.37 -3.37 -9.52
C ASN A 122 14.49 -4.38 -9.80
N ALA A 123 15.63 -4.26 -9.12
CA ALA A 123 16.69 -5.27 -9.19
C ALA A 123 16.23 -6.61 -8.61
N TYR A 124 15.45 -6.59 -7.51
CA TYR A 124 14.84 -7.80 -6.98
C TYR A 124 13.86 -8.43 -7.98
N PHE A 125 12.95 -7.66 -8.58
CA PHE A 125 12.03 -8.16 -9.61
C PHE A 125 12.77 -8.81 -10.79
N ARG A 126 13.83 -8.18 -11.30
CA ARG A 126 14.68 -8.75 -12.34
C ARG A 126 15.29 -10.09 -11.91
N ARG A 127 15.84 -10.16 -10.69
CA ARG A 127 16.45 -11.38 -10.13
C ARG A 127 15.47 -12.55 -10.08
N VAL A 128 14.20 -12.29 -9.77
CA VAL A 128 13.14 -13.32 -9.72
C VAL A 128 12.33 -13.45 -11.02
N ARG A 129 12.83 -12.89 -12.13
CA ARG A 129 12.22 -12.96 -13.48
C ARG A 129 10.81 -12.34 -13.59
N ARG A 130 10.53 -11.31 -12.78
CA ARG A 130 9.27 -10.54 -12.76
C ARG A 130 9.43 -9.13 -13.34
N THR A 131 10.14 -9.00 -14.46
CA THR A 131 10.51 -7.71 -15.07
C THR A 131 9.33 -6.81 -15.44
N ALA A 132 8.17 -7.39 -15.74
CA ALA A 132 6.95 -6.63 -16.08
C ALA A 132 6.31 -5.92 -14.87
N GLU A 133 6.71 -6.26 -13.64
CA GLU A 133 6.08 -5.77 -12.39
C GLU A 133 6.87 -4.62 -11.74
N GLN A 134 7.81 -4.05 -12.49
CA GLN A 134 8.71 -2.99 -12.03
C GLN A 134 7.97 -1.73 -11.56
N LEU A 135 8.54 -1.08 -10.52
CA LEU A 135 8.16 0.25 -10.08
C LEU A 135 8.55 1.26 -11.15
N ALA A 136 7.59 2.08 -11.56
CA ALA A 136 7.74 3.24 -12.42
C ALA A 136 7.26 4.50 -11.70
N ILE A 137 7.73 5.67 -12.12
CA ILE A 137 7.31 6.96 -11.55
C ILE A 137 5.79 7.10 -11.72
N SER A 138 5.13 7.63 -10.69
CA SER A 138 3.70 7.93 -10.75
C SER A 138 3.42 9.08 -11.71
N ASP A 139 2.46 8.87 -12.60
CA ASP A 139 1.84 9.87 -13.49
C ASP A 139 0.59 10.52 -12.86
N ILE A 140 0.19 10.09 -11.65
CA ILE A 140 -0.99 10.61 -10.93
C ILE A 140 -0.61 11.71 -9.94
N VAL A 141 0.57 11.59 -9.32
CA VAL A 141 1.04 12.51 -8.28
C VAL A 141 2.37 13.08 -8.74
N ASP A 142 2.42 14.40 -8.90
CA ASP A 142 3.64 15.15 -9.29
C ASP A 142 4.58 15.32 -8.09
N ASP A 143 5.11 14.20 -7.59
CA ASP A 143 6.09 14.14 -6.51
C ASP A 143 7.01 12.91 -6.72
N PRO A 144 8.34 13.08 -6.64
CA PRO A 144 9.31 12.01 -6.94
C PRO A 144 9.28 10.84 -5.96
N SER A 145 8.58 10.98 -4.83
CA SER A 145 8.37 9.93 -3.84
C SER A 145 7.29 8.94 -4.26
N PHE A 146 6.50 9.24 -5.31
CA PHE A 146 5.35 8.41 -5.70
C PHE A 146 5.63 7.57 -6.94
N TRP A 147 5.35 6.27 -6.81
CA TRP A 147 5.63 5.25 -7.82
C TRP A 147 4.42 4.34 -8.01
N ARG A 148 4.35 3.65 -9.14
CA ARG A 148 3.30 2.66 -9.47
C ARG A 148 3.92 1.36 -9.98
N SER A 149 3.25 0.24 -9.73
CA SER A 149 3.53 -1.03 -10.41
C SER A 149 2.26 -1.83 -10.63
N ALA A 150 2.25 -2.69 -11.64
CA ALA A 150 1.11 -3.52 -12.00
C ALA A 150 1.43 -5.00 -11.82
N HIS A 151 0.49 -5.75 -11.23
CA HIS A 151 0.69 -7.15 -10.85
C HIS A 151 -0.47 -8.01 -11.33
N ARG A 152 -0.15 -9.08 -12.06
CA ARG A 152 -1.13 -10.12 -12.42
C ARG A 152 -1.52 -10.91 -11.18
N ARG A 153 -2.82 -11.00 -10.90
CA ARG A 153 -3.37 -11.90 -9.89
C ARG A 153 -3.62 -13.29 -10.49
N ALA A 154 -3.67 -14.31 -9.64
CA ALA A 154 -4.16 -15.62 -10.06
C ALA A 154 -5.66 -15.50 -10.38
N HIS A 155 -6.09 -16.11 -11.48
CA HIS A 155 -7.51 -16.15 -11.87
C HIS A 155 -8.35 -16.75 -10.73
N PRO A 156 -9.51 -16.20 -10.35
CA PRO A 156 -10.40 -15.32 -11.12
C PRO A 156 -10.17 -13.81 -11.02
N SER A 157 -9.24 -13.31 -10.21
CA SER A 157 -9.17 -11.88 -9.89
C SER A 157 -8.51 -11.04 -11.00
N PRO A 158 -8.99 -9.80 -11.26
CA PRO A 158 -8.35 -8.89 -12.20
C PRO A 158 -6.94 -8.50 -11.71
N PRO A 159 -6.05 -8.02 -12.60
CA PRO A 159 -4.78 -7.44 -12.19
C PRO A 159 -4.97 -6.34 -11.15
N ILE A 160 -4.01 -6.19 -10.25
CA ILE A 160 -3.98 -5.10 -9.28
C ILE A 160 -2.84 -4.14 -9.62
N GLU A 161 -3.15 -2.86 -9.50
CA GLU A 161 -2.15 -1.81 -9.49
C GLU A 161 -1.79 -1.42 -8.06
N LEU A 162 -0.51 -1.21 -7.79
CA LEU A 162 -0.05 -0.71 -6.50
C LEU A 162 0.49 0.70 -6.65
N HIS A 163 0.05 1.58 -5.75
CA HIS A 163 0.60 2.91 -5.57
C HIS A 163 1.56 2.88 -4.38
N HIS A 164 2.78 3.37 -4.59
CA HIS A 164 3.84 3.35 -3.60
C HIS A 164 4.24 4.78 -3.24
N ALA A 165 4.24 5.10 -1.97
CA ALA A 165 4.90 6.28 -1.43
C ALA A 165 6.23 5.86 -0.80
N LEU A 166 7.35 6.25 -1.38
CA LEU A 166 8.71 5.96 -0.93
C LEU A 166 9.23 7.17 -0.13
N LEU A 167 9.00 7.13 1.18
CA LEU A 167 9.08 8.28 2.06
C LEU A 167 10.43 8.33 2.78
N GLY A 168 11.19 9.40 2.53
CA GLY A 168 12.39 9.73 3.30
C GLY A 168 12.06 10.00 4.76
N MET A 169 12.92 9.55 5.66
CA MET A 169 12.89 9.93 7.08
C MET A 169 13.65 11.25 7.23
N ALA A 170 12.93 12.34 7.50
CA ALA A 170 13.52 13.63 7.88
C ALA A 170 13.90 13.63 9.36
#